data_AF-A0A8I1G073-F1
#
_entry.id   AF-A0A8I1G073-F1
#
_cell.length_a   1.000
_cell.length_b   1.000
_cell.length_c   1.000
_cell.angle_alpha   90.00
_cell.angle_beta   90.00
_cell.angle_gamma   90.00
#
_symmetry.space_group_name_H-M   'P 1'
#
loop_
_entity.id
_entity.type
_entity.pdbx_description
1 polymer ?
#
loop_
_entity_poly.entity_id
_entity_poly.type
_entity_poly.pdbx_seq_one_letter_code
_entity_poly.pdbx_strand_id
1 'polypeptide(L)'
;MKILHYTVLIVAEAQSSDNNINPLILDLLHDRNYSSKSNRGVKLPPHAFVGSEGQAVLEWESEKDGAEKLKKRLYQMLHRIIRLEECPTAIFLMICPEDKTLTFVSRLKVKK
;
A
#
# COMPACT_ATOMS: atom_id res chain seq x y z
N MET A 1 3.65 19.79 -16.86
CA MET A 1 3.82 18.76 -15.83
C MET A 1 2.41 18.37 -15.40
N LYS A 2 2.15 17.07 -15.28
CA LYS A 2 0.83 16.57 -14.87
C LYS A 2 0.95 15.71 -13.62
N ILE A 3 -0.13 15.61 -12.86
CA ILE A 3 -0.22 14.72 -11.70
C ILE A 3 -1.08 13.54 -12.11
N LEU A 4 -0.51 12.34 -12.00
CA LEU A 4 -1.24 11.09 -12.17
C LEU A 4 -1.60 10.54 -10.79
N HIS A 5 -2.83 10.07 -10.64
CA HIS A 5 -3.34 9.51 -9.40
C HIS A 5 -3.42 7.99 -9.49
N TYR A 6 -3.01 7.33 -8.41
CA TYR A 6 -2.94 5.88 -8.33
C TYR A 6 -3.59 5.39 -7.05
N THR A 7 -4.28 4.26 -7.16
CA THR A 7 -4.58 3.43 -5.99
C THR A 7 -3.38 2.56 -5.68
N VAL A 8 -2.98 2.52 -4.41
CA VAL A 8 -1.85 1.74 -3.92
C VAL A 8 -2.33 0.74 -2.90
N LEU A 9 -1.99 -0.53 -3.11
CA LEU A 9 -2.14 -1.60 -2.13
C LEU A 9 -0.75 -1.96 -1.59
N ILE A 10 -0.62 -1.95 -0.27
CA ILE A 10 0.58 -2.31 0.47
C ILE A 10 0.23 -3.51 1.33
N VAL A 11 0.97 -4.60 1.18
CA VAL A 11 0.86 -5.76 2.06
C VAL A 11 2.21 -5.93 2.75
N ALA A 12 2.19 -5.92 4.08
CA ALA A 12 3.38 -6.08 4.88
C ALA A 12 3.34 -7.44 5.59
N GLU A 13 4.36 -8.24 5.36
CA GLU A 13 4.51 -9.58 5.91
C GLU A 13 5.61 -9.54 6.98
N ALA A 14 5.17 -9.64 8.24
CA ALA A 14 6.07 -9.75 9.38
C ALA A 14 6.67 -11.16 9.43
N GLN A 15 7.98 -11.26 9.63
CA GLN A 15 8.66 -12.57 9.77
C GLN A 15 8.52 -13.18 11.17
N SER A 16 8.13 -12.38 12.17
CA SER A 16 8.03 -12.85 13.56
C SER A 16 6.72 -13.59 13.82
N SER A 17 6.78 -14.58 14.72
CA SER A 17 5.61 -15.34 15.22
C SER A 17 4.49 -14.46 15.77
N ASP A 18 4.84 -13.25 16.18
CA ASP A 18 3.93 -12.30 16.82
C ASP A 18 3.05 -11.55 15.81
N ASN A 19 3.27 -11.73 14.49
CA ASN A 19 2.52 -11.06 13.43
C ASN A 19 2.45 -9.52 13.60
N ASN A 20 3.36 -8.93 14.36
CA ASN A 20 3.35 -7.50 14.64
C ASN A 20 4.19 -6.76 13.60
N ILE A 21 3.59 -5.78 12.95
CA ILE A 21 4.32 -4.85 12.10
C ILE A 21 4.92 -3.75 12.95
N ASN A 22 6.09 -3.30 12.52
CA ASN A 22 6.74 -2.14 13.10
C ASN A 22 5.79 -0.92 13.19
N PRO A 23 5.58 -0.35 14.37
CA PRO A 23 4.66 0.77 14.57
C PRO A 23 5.00 1.98 13.70
N LEU A 24 6.28 2.19 13.37
CA LEU A 24 6.70 3.28 12.47
C LEU A 24 6.15 3.12 11.05
N ILE A 25 5.99 1.88 10.58
CA ILE A 25 5.33 1.61 9.28
C ILE A 25 3.85 1.96 9.39
N LEU A 26 3.18 1.58 10.49
CA LEU A 26 1.77 1.89 10.71
C LEU A 26 1.53 3.40 10.77
N ASP A 27 2.35 4.13 11.52
CA ASP A 27 2.26 5.58 11.65
C ASP A 27 2.46 6.26 10.28
N LEU A 28 3.49 5.85 9.52
CA LEU A 28 3.74 6.35 8.18
C LEU A 28 2.54 6.16 7.24
N LEU A 29 1.90 5.00 7.31
CA LEU A 29 0.74 4.68 6.48
C LEU A 29 -0.50 5.47 6.92
N HIS A 30 -0.72 5.61 8.23
CA HIS A 30 -1.83 6.37 8.79
C HIS A 30 -1.74 7.86 8.45
N ASP A 31 -0.56 8.47 8.57
CA ASP A 31 -0.29 9.87 8.21
C ASP A 31 -0.58 10.16 6.73
N ARG A 32 -0.54 9.12 5.89
CA ARG A 32 -0.83 9.18 4.46
C ARG A 32 -2.24 8.73 4.10
N ASN A 33 -3.12 8.57 5.10
CA ASN A 33 -4.52 8.15 4.95
C ASN A 33 -4.68 6.75 4.32
N TYR A 34 -3.70 5.86 4.47
CA TYR A 34 -3.90 4.47 4.09
C TYR A 34 -4.87 3.81 5.06
N SER A 35 -5.91 3.20 4.51
CA SER A 35 -6.90 2.46 5.27
C SER A 35 -6.49 1.00 5.39
N SER A 36 -6.40 0.49 6.62
CA SER A 36 -6.27 -0.94 6.86
C SER A 36 -7.54 -1.67 6.39
N LYS A 37 -7.38 -2.67 5.53
CA LYS A 37 -8.49 -3.48 4.99
C LYS A 37 -8.64 -4.84 5.69
N SER A 38 -8.09 -4.98 6.90
CA SER A 38 -8.30 -6.17 7.75
C SER A 38 -9.70 -6.20 8.37
N ASN A 39 -10.78 -6.29 7.59
CA ASN A 39 -12.12 -6.42 8.18
C ASN A 39 -13.12 -7.31 7.40
N ARG A 40 -13.57 -8.34 8.12
CA ARG A 40 -14.75 -9.22 7.98
C ARG A 40 -15.37 -9.34 6.58
N GLY A 41 -15.02 -10.42 5.88
CA GLY A 41 -15.76 -10.95 4.73
C GLY A 41 -14.90 -11.28 3.51
N VAL A 42 -13.73 -10.65 3.39
CA VAL A 42 -12.74 -10.91 2.34
C VAL A 42 -11.41 -11.29 3.00
N LYS A 43 -10.83 -12.44 2.63
CA LYS A 43 -9.49 -12.85 3.10
C LYS A 43 -8.43 -12.03 2.36
N LEU A 44 -8.20 -10.80 2.78
CA LEU A 44 -6.93 -10.14 2.47
C LEU A 44 -5.85 -10.69 3.41
N PRO A 45 -4.58 -10.72 2.98
CA PRO A 45 -3.47 -11.01 3.89
C PRO A 45 -3.54 -10.10 5.13
N PRO A 46 -3.08 -10.58 6.30
CA PRO A 46 -2.91 -9.70 7.44
C PRO A 46 -2.09 -8.49 7.01
N HIS A 47 -2.48 -7.32 7.52
CA HIS A 47 -1.79 -6.06 7.25
C HIS A 47 -1.76 -5.62 5.78
N ALA A 48 -2.91 -5.72 5.14
CA ALA A 48 -3.17 -5.08 3.86
C ALA A 48 -3.70 -3.65 4.06
N PHE A 49 -3.05 -2.69 3.41
CA PHE A 49 -3.38 -1.27 3.46
C PHE A 49 -3.65 -0.73 2.06
N VAL A 50 -4.70 0.06 1.92
CA VAL A 50 -5.07 0.68 0.63
C VAL A 50 -5.17 2.18 0.80
N GLY A 51 -4.56 2.94 -0.12
CA GLY A 51 -4.58 4.39 -0.15
C GLY A 51 -4.49 4.92 -1.59
N SER A 52 -4.66 6.24 -1.73
CA SER A 52 -4.49 6.95 -3.01
C SER A 52 -3.24 7.83 -2.95
N GLU A 53 -2.48 7.86 -4.04
CA GLU A 53 -1.22 8.60 -4.13
C GLU A 53 -1.12 9.36 -5.45
N GLY A 54 -0.70 10.62 -5.37
CA GLY A 54 -0.37 11.44 -6.53
C GLY A 54 1.11 11.34 -6.90
N GLN A 55 1.41 11.27 -8.19
CA GLN A 55 2.76 11.32 -8.72
C GLN A 55 2.87 12.33 -9.86
N ALA A 56 3.74 13.33 -9.65
CA ALA A 56 4.09 14.30 -10.68
C ALA A 56 4.96 13.64 -11.75
N VAL A 57 4.61 13.88 -13.02
CA VAL A 57 5.29 13.37 -14.21
C VAL A 57 5.35 14.45 -15.29
N LEU A 58 6.27 14.29 -16.24
CA LEU A 58 6.36 15.14 -17.42
C LEU A 58 5.19 14.85 -18.38
N GLU A 59 4.87 15.78 -19.29
CA GLU A 59 3.69 15.65 -20.16
C GLU A 59 3.74 14.38 -21.02
N TRP A 60 4.92 14.02 -21.51
CA TRP A 60 5.17 12.86 -22.35
C TRP A 60 5.33 11.55 -21.59
N GLU A 61 5.41 11.57 -20.25
CA GLU A 61 5.53 10.36 -19.45
C GLU A 61 4.18 9.63 -19.35
N SER A 62 4.26 8.31 -19.42
CA SER A 62 3.11 7.42 -19.37
C SER A 62 2.67 7.13 -17.93
N GLU A 63 1.49 6.53 -17.78
CA GLU A 63 1.03 6.02 -16.48
C GLU A 63 1.97 4.97 -15.88
N LYS A 64 2.65 4.18 -16.72
CA LYS A 64 3.64 3.21 -16.26
C LYS A 64 4.87 3.91 -15.67
N ASP A 65 5.32 4.99 -16.30
CA ASP A 65 6.46 5.78 -15.80
C ASP A 65 6.14 6.43 -14.46
N GLY A 66 4.92 6.97 -14.32
CA GLY A 66 4.43 7.49 -13.05
C GLY A 66 4.33 6.39 -11.97
N ALA A 67 3.83 5.21 -12.31
CA ALA A 67 3.77 4.09 -11.36
C ALA A 67 5.17 3.63 -10.91
N GLU A 68 6.15 3.58 -11.81
CA GLU A 68 7.53 3.25 -11.47
C GLU A 68 8.19 4.30 -10.57
N LYS A 69 7.95 5.59 -10.83
CA LYS A 69 8.42 6.67 -9.95
C LYS A 69 7.79 6.59 -8.56
N LEU A 70 6.47 6.36 -8.51
CA LEU A 70 5.74 6.20 -7.26
C LEU A 70 6.23 4.98 -6.47
N LYS A 71 6.44 3.84 -7.15
CA LYS A 71 7.04 2.63 -6.56
C LYS A 71 8.37 2.94 -5.90
N LYS A 72 9.28 3.62 -6.60
CA LYS A 72 10.60 3.99 -6.06
C LYS A 72 10.46 4.90 -4.83
N ARG A 73 9.58 5.90 -4.88
CA ARG A 73 9.31 6.81 -3.75
C ARG A 73 8.83 6.06 -2.52
N LEU A 74 7.77 5.27 -2.66
CA LEU A 74 7.17 4.51 -1.56
C LEU A 74 8.15 3.48 -1.00
N TYR A 75 8.83 2.74 -1.89
CA TYR A 75 9.84 1.77 -1.48
C TYR A 75 10.97 2.44 -0.69
N GLN A 76 11.51 3.57 -1.15
CA GLN A 76 12.57 4.28 -0.41
C GLN A 76 12.12 4.74 0.97
N MET A 77 10.88 5.21 1.11
CA MET A 77 10.32 5.62 2.39
C MET A 77 10.19 4.44 3.36
N LEU A 78 9.57 3.35 2.90
CA LEU A 78 9.36 2.15 3.71
C LEU A 78 10.68 1.45 4.05
N HIS A 79 11.58 1.36 3.07
CA HIS A 79 12.90 0.73 3.24
C HIS A 79 13.74 1.45 4.30
N ARG A 80 13.58 2.76 4.52
CA ARG A 80 14.28 3.46 5.62
C ARG A 80 13.88 2.94 6.99
N ILE A 81 12.63 2.52 7.15
CA ILE A 81 12.11 1.96 8.40
C ILE A 81 12.52 0.49 8.52
N ILE A 82 12.28 -0.29 7.47
CA ILE A 82 12.60 -1.74 7.44
C ILE A 82 14.08 -2.00 7.73
N ARG A 83 15.00 -1.14 7.26
CA ARG A 83 16.44 -1.32 7.50
C ARG A 83 16.87 -1.20 8.96
N LEU A 84 16.00 -0.66 9.82
CA LEU A 84 16.24 -0.52 11.25
C LEU A 84 15.75 -1.75 12.03
N GLU A 85 15.05 -2.67 11.39
CA GLU A 85 14.52 -3.88 12.01
C GLU A 85 15.60 -4.97 12.07
N GLU A 86 15.64 -5.71 13.19
CA GLU A 86 16.50 -6.89 13.31
C GLU A 86 16.09 -8.01 12.34
N CYS A 87 14.78 -8.14 12.09
CA CYS A 87 14.18 -9.05 11.13
C CYS A 87 13.37 -8.24 10.11
N PRO A 88 13.89 -7.99 8.90
CA PRO A 88 13.25 -7.10 7.92
C PRO A 88 11.85 -7.55 7.51
N THR A 89 10.87 -6.68 7.68
CA THR A 89 9.51 -6.86 7.15
C THR A 89 9.53 -6.91 5.63
N ALA A 90 8.92 -7.95 5.05
CA ALA A 90 8.74 -8.03 3.60
C ALA A 90 7.53 -7.17 3.19
N ILE A 91 7.68 -6.39 2.11
CA ILE A 91 6.62 -5.53 1.61
C ILE A 91 6.31 -5.86 0.17
N PHE A 92 5.03 -6.09 -0.10
CA PHE A 92 4.48 -6.21 -1.43
C PHE A 92 3.69 -4.94 -1.79
N LEU A 93 3.99 -4.40 -2.98
CA LEU A 93 3.41 -3.16 -3.49
C LEU A 93 2.67 -3.44 -4.80
N MET A 94 1.40 -3.03 -4.87
CA MET A 94 0.65 -2.92 -6.12
C MET A 94 0.21 -1.48 -6.33
N ILE A 95 0.40 -0.99 -7.55
CA ILE A 95 0.07 0.38 -7.95
C ILE A 95 -0.75 0.28 -9.23
N CYS A 96 -1.93 0.88 -9.22
CA CYS A 96 -2.85 0.89 -10.35
C CYS A 96 -3.39 2.32 -10.56
N PRO A 97 -3.54 2.81 -11.81
CA PRO A 97 -4.18 4.10 -12.07
C PRO A 97 -5.56 4.17 -11.41
N GLU A 98 -5.85 5.29 -10.74
CA GLU A 98 -7.08 5.43 -9.93
C GLU A 98 -8.36 5.27 -10.76
N ASP A 99 -8.37 5.83 -11.98
CA ASP A 99 -9.47 5.74 -12.95
C ASP A 99 -9.71 4.31 -13.48
N LYS A 100 -8.70 3.44 -13.41
CA LYS A 100 -8.75 2.04 -13.85
C LYS A 100 -8.88 1.05 -12.70
N THR A 101 -8.88 1.53 -11.45
CA THR A 101 -8.94 0.66 -10.28
C THR A 101 -10.38 0.37 -9.90
N LEU A 102 -10.79 -0.89 -9.98
CA LEU A 102 -12.05 -1.36 -9.38
C LEU A 102 -11.77 -1.95 -8.01
N THR A 103 -12.39 -1.38 -6.97
CA THR A 103 -12.34 -1.94 -5.61
C THR A 103 -13.64 -2.70 -5.33
N PHE A 104 -13.53 -3.99 -5.03
CA PHE A 104 -14.67 -4.82 -4.66
C PHE A 104 -14.44 -5.46 -3.30
N VAL A 105 -15.37 -5.23 -2.38
CA VAL A 105 -15.37 -5.85 -1.05
C VAL A 105 -16.70 -6.56 -0.85
N SER A 106 -16.72 -7.88 -1.01
CA SER A 106 -17.91 -8.69 -0.72
C SER A 106 -18.10 -8.81 0.79
N ARG A 107 -19.21 -8.26 1.30
CA ARG A 107 -19.67 -8.54 2.66
C ARG A 107 -20.50 -9.81 2.63
N LEU A 108 -19.97 -10.93 3.14
CA LEU A 108 -20.81 -12.07 3.49
C LEU A 108 -21.77 -11.63 4.61
N LYS A 109 -23.06 -11.48 4.28
CA LYS A 109 -24.10 -11.29 5.30
C LYS A 109 -24.05 -12.47 6.26
N VAL A 110 -23.78 -12.21 7.52
CA VAL A 110 -23.97 -13.20 8.59
C VAL A 110 -25.45 -13.58 8.56
N LYS A 111 -25.78 -14.83 8.25
CA LYS A 111 -27.13 -15.37 8.46
C LYS A 111 -27.40 -15.27 9.96
N LYS A 112 -28.38 -14.45 10.34
CA LYS A 112 -28.97 -14.45 11.68
C LYS A 112 -29.61 -15.81 11.96
#